data_AF-A0A367RV75-F1
#
_entry.id   AF-A0A367RV75-F1
#
_cell.length_a   1.000
_cell.length_b   1.000
_cell.length_c   1.000
_cell.angle_alpha   90.00
_cell.angle_beta   90.00
_cell.angle_gamma   90.00
#
_symmetry.space_group_name_H-M   'P 1'
#
loop_
_entity.id
_entity.type
_entity.pdbx_description
1 polymer ?
#
loop_
_entity_poly.entity_id
_entity_poly.type
_entity_poly.pdbx_seq_one_letter_code
_entity_poly.pdbx_strand_id
1 'polypeptide(L)' 'MTELLEEAIAKLKNLPANEQDAIAAIILEELEDERRWDEAFARSPDMLAKLATEAMAEYRAGKTQELDPDTL' A
#
# COMPACT_ATOMS: atom_id res chain seq x y z
N MET A 1 -19.62 -5.05 -14.90
CA MET A 1 -18.26 -5.32 -14.41
C MET A 1 -17.32 -4.66 -15.41
N THR A 2 -16.11 -4.23 -15.03
CA THR A 2 -15.19 -3.68 -16.05
C THR A 2 -14.72 -4.81 -16.96
N GLU A 3 -14.40 -4.52 -18.22
CA GLU A 3 -13.93 -5.54 -19.18
C GLU A 3 -12.71 -6.31 -18.63
N LEU A 4 -11.80 -5.58 -17.95
CA LEU A 4 -10.63 -6.18 -17.32
C LEU A 4 -10.98 -7.16 -16.19
N LEU A 5 -11.96 -6.83 -15.34
CA LEU A 5 -12.39 -7.70 -14.25
C LEU A 5 -13.15 -8.93 -14.78
N GLU A 6 -13.91 -8.77 -15.87
CA GLU A 6 -14.54 -9.89 -16.58
C GLU A 6 -13.50 -10.87 -17.14
N GLU A 7 -12.45 -10.36 -17.80
CA GLU A 7 -11.36 -11.18 -18.31
C GLU A 7 -10.62 -11.92 -17.19
N ALA A 8 -10.32 -11.24 -16.08
CA ALA A 8 -9.64 -11.85 -14.93
C ALA A 8 -10.45 -13.01 -14.35
N ILE A 9 -11.75 -12.80 -14.11
CA ILE A 9 -12.64 -13.86 -13.58
C ILE A 9 -12.78 -15.01 -14.57
N ALA A 10 -12.86 -14.73 -15.88
CA ALA A 10 -12.93 -15.77 -16.90
C ALA A 10 -11.68 -16.66 -16.89
N LYS A 11 -10.48 -16.08 -16.70
CA LYS A 11 -9.24 -16.85 -16.54
C LYS A 11 -9.23 -17.65 -15.25
N LEU A 12 -9.61 -17.07 -14.11
CA LEU A 12 -9.67 -17.77 -12.82
C LEU A 12 -10.57 -19.00 -12.88
N LYS A 13 -11.76 -18.89 -13.50
CA LYS A 13 -12.72 -19.99 -13.60
C LYS A 13 -12.19 -21.25 -14.28
N ASN A 14 -11.15 -21.11 -15.11
CA ASN A 14 -10.53 -22.24 -15.82
C ASN A 14 -9.44 -22.95 -15.00
N LEU A 15 -9.09 -22.43 -13.82
CA LEU A 15 -8.07 -23.01 -12.95
C LEU A 15 -8.64 -24.11 -12.04
N PRO A 16 -7.80 -25.00 -11.48
CA PRO A 16 -8.20 -25.90 -10.40
C PRO A 16 -8.76 -25.15 -9.18
N ALA A 17 -9.67 -25.78 -8.44
CA ALA A 17 -10.35 -25.13 -7.30
C ALA A 17 -9.37 -24.59 -6.23
N ASN A 18 -8.30 -25.33 -5.93
CA ASN A 18 -7.29 -24.89 -4.98
C ASN A 18 -6.54 -23.62 -5.43
N GLU A 19 -6.32 -23.46 -6.75
CA GLU A 19 -5.70 -22.26 -7.30
C GLU A 19 -6.69 -21.08 -7.32
N GLN A 20 -7.96 -21.35 -7.64
CA GLN A 20 -9.02 -20.35 -7.55
C GLN A 20 -9.13 -19.79 -6.12
N ASP A 21 -9.18 -20.66 -5.12
CA ASP A 21 -9.29 -20.26 -3.72
C ASP A 21 -8.05 -19.50 -3.24
N ALA A 22 -6.84 -19.94 -3.63
CA ALA A 22 -5.60 -19.26 -3.27
C ALA A 22 -5.54 -17.84 -3.85
N ILE A 23 -5.90 -17.68 -5.13
CA ILE A 23 -5.91 -16.36 -5.77
C ILE A 23 -7.02 -15.48 -5.19
N ALA A 24 -8.20 -16.05 -4.93
CA ALA A 24 -9.30 -15.32 -4.31
C ALA A 24 -8.93 -14.80 -2.91
N ALA A 25 -8.24 -15.61 -2.10
CA ALA A 25 -7.75 -15.19 -0.79
C ALA A 25 -6.82 -13.97 -0.88
N ILE A 26 -5.84 -14.00 -1.81
CA ILE A 26 -4.93 -12.87 -2.05
C ILE A 26 -5.72 -11.62 -2.45
N ILE A 27 -6.64 -11.72 -3.41
CA ILE A 27 -7.43 -10.56 -3.86
C ILE A 27 -8.23 -9.96 -2.68
N LEU A 28 -8.84 -10.80 -1.85
CA LEU A 28 -9.63 -10.33 -0.71
C LEU A 28 -8.76 -9.66 0.36
N GLU A 29 -7.57 -10.20 0.63
CA GLU A 29 -6.60 -9.61 1.54
C GLU A 29 -6.13 -8.24 1.06
N GLU A 30 -5.70 -8.13 -0.21
CA GLU A 30 -5.26 -6.87 -0.81
C GLU A 30 -6.35 -5.79 -0.80
N LEU A 31 -7.62 -6.16 -1.06
CA LEU A 31 -8.73 -5.23 -1.00
C LEU A 31 -8.98 -4.70 0.42
N GLU A 32 -8.84 -5.55 1.43
CA GLU A 32 -8.99 -5.14 2.83
C GLU A 32 -7.80 -4.29 3.29
N ASP A 33 -6.58 -4.62 2.86
CA ASP A 33 -5.40 -3.83 3.17
C ASP A 33 -5.46 -2.44 2.52
N GLU A 34 -5.87 -2.34 1.25
CA GLU A 34 -6.10 -1.05 0.59
C GLU A 34 -7.12 -0.21 1.34
N ARG A 35 -8.25 -0.82 1.74
CA ARG A 35 -9.30 -0.15 2.54
C ARG A 35 -8.74 0.37 3.87
N ARG A 36 -7.93 -0.44 4.57
CA ARG A 36 -7.30 -0.05 5.84
C ARG A 36 -6.31 1.10 5.65
N TRP A 37 -5.53 1.07 4.57
CA TRP A 37 -4.60 2.14 4.22
C TRP A 37 -5.34 3.44 3.92
N ASP A 38 -6.38 3.41 3.09
CA ASP A 38 -7.22 4.57 2.80
C ASP A 38 -7.76 5.21 4.08
N GLU A 39 -8.29 4.40 5.00
CA GLU A 39 -8.80 4.90 6.29
C GLU A 39 -7.71 5.46 7.20
N ALA A 40 -6.53 4.84 7.21
CA ALA A 40 -5.39 5.32 7.98
C ALA A 40 -4.89 6.66 7.43
N PHE A 41 -4.72 6.75 6.12
CA PHE A 41 -4.23 7.95 5.44
C PHE A 41 -5.21 9.11 5.56
N ALA A 42 -6.50 8.88 5.36
CA ALA A 42 -7.53 9.92 5.50
C ALA A 42 -7.53 10.59 6.89
N ARG A 43 -7.08 9.88 7.94
CA ARG A 43 -7.01 10.40 9.32
C ARG A 43 -5.64 10.96 9.71
N SER A 44 -4.64 10.82 8.84
CA SER A 44 -3.26 11.21 9.11
C SER A 44 -2.77 12.60 8.63
N PRO A 45 -3.51 13.45 7.87
CA PRO A 45 -2.92 14.65 7.26
C PRO A 45 -2.22 15.60 8.23
N ASP A 46 -2.85 15.92 9.36
CA ASP A 46 -2.26 16.84 10.35
C ASP A 46 -1.01 16.25 11.01
N MET A 47 -1.03 14.96 11.31
CA MET A 47 0.11 14.25 11.88
C MET A 47 1.28 14.22 10.88
N LEU A 48 1.03 13.88 9.62
CA LEU A 48 2.04 13.86 8.57
C LEU A 48 2.61 15.27 8.30
N ALA A 49 1.76 16.30 8.31
CA ALA A 49 2.20 17.69 8.15
C ALA A 49 3.11 18.14 9.31
N LYS A 50 2.80 17.72 10.54
CA LYS A 50 3.66 17.95 11.70
C LYS A 50 5.01 17.25 11.56
N LEU A 51 5.02 15.96 11.21
CA LEU A 51 6.26 15.20 10.99
C LEU A 51 7.11 15.82 9.87
N ALA A 52 6.50 16.25 8.78
CA ALA A 52 7.20 16.93 7.69
C ALA A 52 7.82 18.27 8.17
N THR A 53 7.09 19.03 8.98
CA THR A 53 7.61 20.29 9.56
C THR A 53 8.79 20.03 10.48
N GLU A 54 8.71 19.00 11.32
CA GLU A 54 9.79 18.60 12.24
C GLU A 54 11.04 18.17 11.46
N ALA A 55 10.89 17.27 10.48
CA ALA A 55 11.99 16.81 9.63
C ALA A 55 12.69 17.97 8.92
N MET A 56 11.92 18.94 8.39
CA MET A 56 12.50 20.12 7.74
C MET A 56 13.20 21.05 8.73
N ALA A 57 12.73 21.15 9.97
CA ALA A 57 13.41 21.91 11.02
C ALA A 57 14.74 21.26 11.41
N GLU A 58 14.77 19.93 11.53
CA GLU A 58 15.99 19.15 11.82
C GLU A 58 17.02 19.28 10.70
N TYR A 59 16.58 19.17 9.44
CA TYR A 59 17.44 19.39 8.27
C TYR A 59 18.10 20.78 8.30
N ARG A 60 17.29 21.83 8.51
CA ARG A 60 17.79 23.22 8.61
C ARG A 60 18.72 23.44 9.81
N ALA A 61 18.54 22.69 10.87
CA ALA A 61 19.40 22.71 12.05
C ALA A 61 20.68 21.87 11.89
N GLY A 62 20.90 21.23 10.72
CA GLY A 62 22.06 20.37 10.48
C GLY A 62 22.04 19.07 11.27
N LYS A 63 20.87 18.61 11.70
CA LYS A 63 20.70 17.38 12.50
C LYS A 63 20.45 16.13 11.66
N THR A 64 20.41 16.26 10.34
CA THR A 64 20.21 15.16 9.40
C THR A 64 21.55 14.78 8.76
N GLN A 65 21.66 13.52 8.34
CA GLN A 65 22.78 13.03 7.54
C GLN A 65 22.28 12.52 6.18
N GLU A 66 23.18 12.46 5.21
CA GLU A 66 22.89 11.82 3.93
C GLU A 66 22.64 10.32 4.14
N LEU A 67 21.65 9.78 3.42
CA LEU A 67 21.34 8.37 3.46
C LEU A 67 22.36 7.61 2.61
N ASP A 68 23.07 6.66 3.21
CA ASP A 68 23.91 5.69 2.50
C ASP A 68 23.15 4.36 2.35
N PRO A 69 22.62 4.05 1.15
CA PRO A 69 21.81 2.84 0.94
C PRO A 69 22.56 1.53 1.14
N ASP A 70 23.89 1.52 1.01
CA ASP A 70 24.70 0.30 1.16
C ASP A 70 24.89 -0.08 2.64
N THR A 71 24.43 0.77 3.57
CA THR A 71 24.53 0.57 5.02
C THR A 71 23.20 0.31 5.72
N LEU A 72 22.12 0.16 4.95
CA LEU A 72 20.76 -0.12 5.44
C LEU A 72 20.53 -1.58 5.85
#